data_AF-A0A9E4AXB1-F1
#
_entry.id   AF-A0A9E4AXB1-F1
#
_cell.length_a   1.000
_cell.length_b   1.000
_cell.length_c   1.000
_cell.angle_alpha   90.00
_cell.angle_beta   90.00
_cell.angle_gamma   90.00
#
_symmetry.space_group_name_H-M   'P 1'
#
loop_
_entity.id
_entity.type
_entity.pdbx_description
1 polymer ?
#
loop_
_entity_poly.entity_id
_entity_poly.type
_entity_poly.pdbx_seq_one_letter_code
_entity_poly.pdbx_strand_id
1 'polypeptide(L)'
;MEKRYFDFRDIFQVIRYGFSGRKIAVHFIGLVLAYLIYETLVYLSLVIVGGTAVQDFWNKYALLPLPPFGDAGLTQTTEIAMWIGIIGFACIFFLASTVASKITIEQLRGEIFFSVGDALNFLKGHWKSVFGAFIGLLLIQIFLAIIPLSIAGLAKLPAVGKPFLMLTSLLMPIGFFLGLLMALIAIVFSVSLLFVPAVAATTGADAFEIIYQQFAIVWNKPWLLVCYEAMLLLIKFIFVPIWAFFCLTGFSIVILPTRLFHTEAMQQFMSYANLWLGGAVERIATLHYINSLGIFNTGTSDQMLTLTGIATITTPVTAIFLTITLLMSVGLIIAYLFSIASAGNTIIYTIVRKKIDGQNL
;
A
#
# COMPACT_ATOMS: atom_id res chain seq x y z
N MET A 1 11.55 22.12 21.89
CA MET A 1 11.00 21.91 20.53
C MET A 1 12.13 21.96 19.53
N GLU A 2 12.20 21.01 18.60
CA GLU A 2 13.21 21.00 17.54
C GLU A 2 12.95 22.17 16.57
N LYS A 3 13.99 22.91 16.17
CA LYS A 3 13.84 24.10 15.32
C LYS A 3 13.37 23.67 13.92
N ARG A 4 12.19 24.14 13.52
CA ARG A 4 11.58 23.88 12.19
C ARG A 4 11.82 25.04 11.26
N TYR A 5 12.20 24.74 10.03
CA TYR A 5 12.40 25.76 8.99
C TYR A 5 11.14 25.98 8.15
N PHE A 6 10.21 25.01 8.15
CA PHE A 6 9.01 24.98 7.31
C PHE A 6 9.34 25.16 5.82
N ASP A 7 10.39 24.49 5.38
CA ASP A 7 10.86 24.48 4.00
C ASP A 7 11.36 23.09 3.58
N PHE A 8 12.05 23.03 2.44
CA PHE A 8 12.55 21.78 1.86
C PHE A 8 13.51 21.02 2.78
N ARG A 9 14.17 21.69 3.74
CA ARG A 9 15.11 21.06 4.68
C ARG A 9 14.40 20.12 5.64
N ASP A 10 13.17 20.46 6.01
CA ASP A 10 12.38 19.65 6.92
C ASP A 10 11.93 18.32 6.30
N ILE A 11 11.90 18.21 4.96
CA ILE A 11 11.58 16.97 4.25
C ILE A 11 12.65 15.90 4.48
N PHE A 12 13.92 16.27 4.60
CA PHE A 12 14.99 15.30 4.88
C PHE A 12 14.86 14.67 6.26
N GLN A 13 14.12 15.30 7.19
CA GLN A 13 13.84 14.71 8.49
C GLN A 13 12.97 13.45 8.39
N VAL A 14 12.29 13.22 7.25
CA VAL A 14 11.57 11.97 6.96
C VAL A 14 12.49 10.75 7.06
N ILE A 15 13.78 10.89 6.79
CA ILE A 15 14.74 9.80 6.95
C ILE A 15 14.74 9.31 8.41
N ARG A 16 14.78 10.25 9.38
CA ARG A 16 14.74 9.95 10.81
C ARG A 16 13.34 9.54 11.27
N TYR A 17 12.32 10.31 10.88
CA TYR A 17 10.95 10.06 11.36
C TYR A 17 10.33 8.81 10.73
N GLY A 18 10.59 8.53 9.46
CA GLY A 18 10.11 7.34 8.76
C GLY A 18 10.79 6.06 9.25
N PHE A 19 12.06 6.13 9.67
CA PHE A 19 12.78 5.02 10.30
C PHE A 19 12.46 4.90 11.80
N SER A 20 11.22 4.53 12.10
CA SER A 20 10.73 4.31 13.46
C SER A 20 10.13 2.92 13.57
N GLY A 21 10.70 2.08 14.45
CA GLY A 21 10.22 0.71 14.67
C GLY A 21 8.73 0.64 14.98
N ARG A 22 8.17 1.63 15.68
CA ARG A 22 6.72 1.72 15.96
C ARG A 22 5.88 1.87 14.69
N LYS A 23 6.30 2.75 13.76
CA LYS A 23 5.55 3.04 12.53
C LYS A 23 5.72 1.93 11.49
N ILE A 24 6.93 1.38 11.41
CA ILE A 24 7.21 0.17 10.62
C ILE A 24 6.35 -0.99 11.14
N ALA A 25 6.30 -1.22 12.46
CA ALA A 25 5.50 -2.29 13.05
C ALA A 25 3.98 -2.12 12.78
N VAL A 26 3.44 -0.91 12.90
CA VAL A 26 2.03 -0.63 12.57
C VAL A 26 1.70 -1.01 11.12
N HIS A 27 2.53 -0.58 10.17
CA HIS A 27 2.35 -0.94 8.76
C HIS A 27 2.59 -2.42 8.49
N PHE A 28 3.56 -3.04 9.16
CA PHE A 28 3.85 -4.47 9.03
C PHE A 28 2.68 -5.33 9.52
N ILE A 29 2.11 -5.02 10.69
CA ILE A 29 0.92 -5.72 11.21
C ILE A 29 -0.26 -5.51 10.25
N GLY A 30 -0.44 -4.29 9.74
CA GLY A 30 -1.46 -3.99 8.72
C GLY A 30 -1.27 -4.82 7.45
N LEU A 31 -0.04 -4.93 6.95
CA LEU A 31 0.29 -5.75 5.77
C LEU A 31 0.01 -7.22 5.99
N VAL A 32 0.43 -7.78 7.13
CA VAL A 32 0.17 -9.19 7.48
C VAL A 32 -1.34 -9.45 7.54
N LEU A 33 -2.10 -8.58 8.22
CA LEU A 33 -3.56 -8.70 8.30
C LEU A 33 -4.21 -8.63 6.91
N ALA A 34 -3.81 -7.66 6.09
CA ALA A 34 -4.35 -7.48 4.76
C ALA A 34 -4.02 -8.66 3.83
N TYR A 35 -2.78 -9.17 3.90
CA TYR A 35 -2.36 -10.36 3.17
C TYR A 35 -3.17 -11.58 3.57
N LEU A 36 -3.35 -11.84 4.87
CA LEU A 36 -4.12 -13.00 5.34
C LEU A 36 -5.59 -12.92 4.90
N ILE A 37 -6.22 -11.75 5.00
CA ILE A 37 -7.59 -11.54 4.52
C ILE A 37 -7.66 -11.77 3.01
N TYR A 38 -6.73 -11.19 2.26
CA TYR A 38 -6.67 -11.31 0.80
C TYR A 38 -6.52 -12.76 0.36
N GLU A 39 -5.49 -13.47 0.84
CA GLU A 39 -5.22 -14.86 0.49
C GLU A 39 -6.39 -15.77 0.89
N THR A 40 -6.95 -15.58 2.08
CA THR A 40 -8.10 -16.37 2.53
C THR A 40 -9.30 -16.18 1.59
N LEU A 41 -9.60 -14.95 1.18
CA LEU A 41 -10.69 -14.68 0.24
C LEU A 41 -10.44 -15.33 -1.13
N VAL A 42 -9.21 -15.25 -1.64
CA VAL A 42 -8.83 -15.86 -2.93
C VAL A 42 -8.96 -17.37 -2.86
N TYR A 43 -8.35 -18.03 -1.88
CA TYR A 43 -8.43 -19.49 -1.75
C TYR A 43 -9.85 -20.00 -1.47
N LEU A 44 -10.65 -19.29 -0.66
CA LEU A 44 -12.06 -19.64 -0.47
C LEU A 44 -12.84 -19.51 -1.78
N SER A 45 -12.57 -18.48 -2.59
CA SER A 45 -13.23 -18.34 -3.90
C SER A 45 -12.89 -19.48 -4.85
N LEU A 46 -11.64 -19.96 -4.85
CA LEU A 46 -11.19 -21.08 -5.68
C LEU A 46 -11.83 -22.40 -5.24
N VAL A 47 -12.03 -22.60 -3.93
CA VAL A 47 -12.77 -23.75 -3.40
C VAL A 47 -14.23 -23.73 -3.85
N ILE A 48 -14.86 -22.55 -3.89
CA ILE A 48 -16.25 -22.38 -4.36
C ILE A 48 -16.37 -22.68 -5.86
N VAL A 49 -15.37 -22.30 -6.66
CA VAL A 49 -15.31 -22.62 -8.10
C VAL A 49 -15.24 -24.14 -8.33
N GLY A 50 -14.49 -24.85 -7.48
CA GLY A 50 -14.37 -26.30 -7.53
C GLY A 50 -13.47 -26.82 -8.65
N GLY A 51 -13.51 -28.14 -8.88
CA GLY A 51 -12.65 -28.80 -9.87
C GLY A 51 -11.16 -28.73 -9.53
N THR A 52 -10.32 -28.45 -10.51
CA THR A 52 -8.85 -28.34 -10.35
C THR A 52 -8.38 -26.92 -10.01
N ALA A 53 -9.30 -25.95 -9.85
CA ALA A 53 -8.96 -24.53 -9.74
C ALA A 53 -7.96 -24.22 -8.61
N VAL A 54 -8.12 -24.83 -7.43
CA VAL A 54 -7.19 -24.66 -6.31
C VAL A 54 -5.81 -25.22 -6.65
N GLN A 55 -5.74 -26.40 -7.25
CA GLN A 55 -4.49 -27.06 -7.61
C GLN A 55 -3.77 -26.31 -8.73
N ASP A 56 -4.50 -25.86 -9.75
CA ASP A 56 -3.96 -25.08 -10.87
C ASP A 56 -3.41 -23.73 -10.39
N PHE A 57 -4.13 -23.06 -9.49
CA PHE A 57 -3.67 -21.83 -8.87
C PHE A 57 -2.43 -22.06 -8.01
N TRP A 58 -2.44 -23.08 -7.15
CA TRP A 58 -1.32 -23.42 -6.28
C TRP A 58 -0.05 -23.74 -7.07
N ASN A 59 -0.15 -24.53 -8.13
CA ASN A 59 0.98 -24.90 -8.98
C ASN A 59 1.61 -23.70 -9.70
N LYS A 60 0.84 -22.62 -9.92
CA LYS A 60 1.31 -21.44 -10.68
C LYS A 60 1.74 -20.28 -9.79
N TYR A 61 1.01 -20.02 -8.73
CA TYR A 61 1.18 -18.82 -7.89
C TYR A 61 1.48 -19.15 -6.42
N ALA A 62 1.08 -20.33 -5.94
CA ALA A 62 1.22 -20.73 -4.54
C ALA A 62 0.78 -19.59 -3.58
N LEU A 63 1.62 -19.19 -2.63
CA LEU A 63 1.31 -18.13 -1.65
C LEU A 63 1.64 -16.71 -2.14
N LEU A 64 1.95 -16.52 -3.43
CA LEU A 64 2.18 -15.17 -3.95
C LEU A 64 0.85 -14.47 -4.25
N PRO A 65 0.60 -13.29 -3.68
CA PRO A 65 -0.63 -12.55 -3.95
C PRO A 65 -0.63 -12.08 -5.41
N LEU A 66 -1.69 -12.44 -6.15
CA LEU A 66 -1.87 -12.08 -7.55
C LEU A 66 -2.95 -11.00 -7.68
N PRO A 67 -2.63 -9.75 -8.05
CA PRO A 67 -3.65 -8.73 -8.22
C PRO A 67 -4.61 -9.07 -9.39
N PRO A 68 -5.86 -8.56 -9.38
CA PRO A 68 -6.85 -8.76 -10.45
C PRO A 68 -6.54 -7.95 -11.73
N PHE A 69 -5.30 -7.47 -11.87
CA PHE A 69 -4.84 -6.69 -13.01
C PHE A 69 -4.17 -7.65 -14.00
N GLY A 70 -4.95 -8.31 -14.84
CA GLY A 70 -4.43 -9.10 -15.97
C GLY A 70 -5.30 -10.27 -16.38
N ASP A 71 -4.98 -10.83 -17.54
CA ASP A 71 -5.68 -11.98 -18.12
C ASP A 71 -5.16 -13.29 -17.52
N ALA A 72 -5.35 -13.47 -16.21
CA ALA A 72 -4.95 -14.70 -15.53
C ALA A 72 -5.85 -15.90 -15.87
N GLY A 73 -6.93 -15.68 -16.64
CA GLY A 73 -7.91 -16.71 -17.00
C GLY A 73 -8.70 -17.23 -15.79
N LEU A 74 -8.77 -16.45 -14.72
CA LEU A 74 -9.49 -16.80 -13.50
C LEU A 74 -10.98 -16.59 -13.70
N THR A 75 -11.78 -17.31 -12.92
CA THR A 75 -13.24 -17.12 -12.95
C THR A 75 -13.61 -15.77 -12.35
N GLN A 76 -14.70 -15.19 -12.85
CA GLN A 76 -15.21 -13.90 -12.38
C GLN A 76 -15.46 -13.87 -10.86
N THR A 77 -15.82 -15.01 -10.26
CA THR A 77 -15.98 -15.15 -8.80
C THR A 77 -14.69 -14.86 -8.04
N THR A 78 -13.57 -15.40 -8.50
CA THR A 78 -12.25 -15.18 -7.91
C THR A 78 -11.77 -13.76 -8.15
N GLU A 79 -12.00 -13.20 -9.33
CA GLU A 79 -11.67 -11.79 -9.61
C GLU A 79 -12.42 -10.82 -8.67
N ILE A 80 -13.71 -11.04 -8.44
CA ILE A 80 -14.50 -10.24 -7.49
C ILE A 80 -13.92 -10.37 -6.07
N ALA A 81 -13.57 -11.58 -5.64
CA ALA A 81 -12.94 -11.79 -4.33
C ALA A 81 -11.59 -11.04 -4.21
N MET A 82 -10.77 -11.05 -5.27
CA MET A 82 -9.52 -10.29 -5.35
C MET A 82 -9.76 -8.78 -5.23
N TRP A 83 -10.78 -8.23 -5.92
CA TRP A 83 -11.12 -6.81 -5.81
C TRP A 83 -11.56 -6.42 -4.39
N ILE A 84 -12.39 -7.25 -3.75
CA ILE A 84 -12.79 -7.06 -2.34
C ILE A 84 -11.54 -7.08 -1.44
N GLY A 85 -10.61 -8.01 -1.68
CA GLY A 85 -9.35 -8.09 -0.96
C GLY A 85 -8.49 -6.82 -1.12
N ILE A 86 -8.38 -6.27 -2.33
CA ILE A 86 -7.66 -5.01 -2.59
C ILE A 86 -8.31 -3.83 -1.87
N ILE A 87 -9.63 -3.75 -1.88
CA ILE A 87 -10.35 -2.70 -1.13
C ILE A 87 -10.09 -2.85 0.37
N GLY A 88 -10.11 -4.08 0.89
CA GLY A 88 -9.77 -4.39 2.28
C GLY A 88 -8.33 -3.96 2.63
N PHE A 89 -7.37 -4.26 1.75
CA PHE A 89 -5.98 -3.81 1.86
C PHE A 89 -5.89 -2.28 1.92
N ALA A 90 -6.56 -1.58 1.00
CA ALA A 90 -6.56 -0.12 0.96
C ALA A 90 -7.12 0.47 2.26
N CYS A 91 -8.21 -0.08 2.79
CA CYS A 91 -8.78 0.33 4.07
C CYS A 91 -7.77 0.16 5.22
N ILE A 92 -7.14 -1.01 5.34
CA ILE A 92 -6.15 -1.27 6.38
C ILE A 92 -4.94 -0.35 6.24
N PHE A 93 -4.48 -0.12 5.00
CA PHE A 93 -3.38 0.80 4.69
C PHE A 93 -3.68 2.24 5.15
N PHE A 94 -4.87 2.77 4.88
CA PHE A 94 -5.24 4.13 5.30
C PHE A 94 -5.37 4.27 6.81
N LEU A 95 -5.89 3.25 7.50
CA LEU A 95 -5.95 3.21 8.96
C LEU A 95 -4.56 3.16 9.59
N ALA A 96 -3.69 2.27 9.10
CA ALA A 96 -2.30 2.16 9.54
C ALA A 96 -1.52 3.47 9.27
N SER A 97 -1.74 4.07 8.10
CA SER A 97 -1.18 5.38 7.75
C SER A 97 -1.64 6.47 8.71
N THR A 98 -2.91 6.48 9.12
CA THR A 98 -3.44 7.48 10.06
C THR A 98 -2.79 7.36 11.43
N VAL A 99 -2.60 6.13 11.92
CA VAL A 99 -1.87 5.85 13.18
C VAL A 99 -0.41 6.32 13.07
N ALA A 100 0.26 6.00 11.97
CA ALA A 100 1.66 6.41 11.75
C ALA A 100 1.81 7.94 11.58
N SER A 101 0.85 8.59 10.93
CA SER A 101 0.76 10.04 10.83
C SER A 101 0.52 10.68 12.19
N LYS A 102 -0.35 10.09 13.02
CA LYS A 102 -0.62 10.57 14.39
C LYS A 102 0.62 10.48 15.28
N ILE A 103 1.35 9.36 15.22
CA ILE A 103 2.65 9.25 15.91
C ILE A 103 3.61 10.32 15.40
N THR A 104 3.65 10.56 14.08
CA THR A 104 4.56 11.54 13.50
C THR A 104 4.24 12.95 13.99
N ILE A 105 2.99 13.42 13.90
CA ILE A 105 2.63 14.78 14.30
C ILE A 105 2.90 15.05 15.79
N GLU A 106 2.63 14.08 16.68
CA GLU A 106 2.94 14.25 18.11
C GLU A 106 4.46 14.28 18.37
N GLN A 107 5.24 13.52 17.61
CA GLN A 107 6.70 13.66 17.62
C GLN A 107 7.17 15.03 17.11
N LEU A 108 6.49 15.63 16.11
CA LEU A 108 6.80 16.99 15.66
C LEU A 108 6.45 18.04 16.74
N ARG A 109 5.40 17.79 17.53
CA ARG A 109 4.97 18.63 18.67
C ARG A 109 5.88 18.53 19.90
N GLY A 110 6.71 17.49 19.97
CA GLY A 110 7.73 17.30 21.01
C GLY A 110 7.54 16.05 21.86
N GLU A 111 6.46 15.30 21.65
CA GLU A 111 6.21 14.03 22.33
C GLU A 111 6.91 12.87 21.61
N ILE A 112 8.23 12.77 21.80
CA ILE A 112 9.08 11.77 21.12
C ILE A 112 8.60 10.33 21.38
N PHE A 113 8.04 10.09 22.56
CA PHE A 113 7.59 8.78 23.04
C PHE A 113 6.10 8.51 22.88
N PHE A 114 5.37 9.27 22.06
CA PHE A 114 3.94 9.03 21.81
C PHE A 114 3.64 7.56 21.45
N SER A 115 2.69 6.95 22.16
CA SER A 115 2.49 5.50 22.10
C SER A 115 1.64 5.07 20.90
N VAL A 116 1.81 3.82 20.46
CA VAL A 116 0.95 3.23 19.41
C VAL A 116 -0.48 3.05 19.93
N GLY A 117 -0.64 2.76 21.23
CA GLY A 117 -1.96 2.61 21.85
C GLY A 117 -2.77 3.91 21.82
N ASP A 118 -2.14 5.04 22.12
CA ASP A 118 -2.79 6.35 22.06
C ASP A 118 -3.15 6.74 20.63
N ALA A 119 -2.26 6.46 19.67
CA ALA A 119 -2.53 6.66 18.25
C ALA A 119 -3.73 5.81 17.75
N LEU A 120 -3.85 4.56 18.23
CA LEU A 120 -4.99 3.69 17.94
C LEU A 120 -6.28 4.19 18.60
N ASN A 121 -6.20 4.71 19.83
CA ASN A 121 -7.36 5.31 20.49
C ASN A 121 -7.85 6.55 19.75
N PHE A 122 -6.94 7.39 19.24
CA PHE A 122 -7.28 8.48 18.34
C PHE A 122 -7.99 7.96 17.07
N LEU A 123 -7.46 6.90 16.44
CA LEU A 123 -8.07 6.32 15.24
C LEU A 123 -9.49 5.79 15.50
N LYS A 124 -9.75 5.15 16.65
CA LYS A 124 -11.10 4.68 17.01
C LYS A 124 -12.15 5.80 17.00
N GLY A 125 -11.76 7.03 17.35
CA GLY A 125 -12.63 8.20 17.28
C GLY A 125 -12.79 8.80 15.88
N HIS A 126 -11.81 8.60 14.97
CA HIS A 126 -11.70 9.38 13.73
C HIS A 126 -11.69 8.54 12.44
N TRP A 127 -11.80 7.20 12.51
CA TRP A 127 -11.81 6.34 11.32
C TRP A 127 -12.94 6.70 10.34
N LYS A 128 -14.10 7.13 10.87
CA LYS A 128 -15.24 7.61 10.06
C LYS A 128 -14.89 8.90 9.31
N SER A 129 -14.11 9.80 9.91
CA SER A 129 -13.66 11.02 9.25
C SER A 129 -12.68 10.70 8.11
N VAL A 130 -11.77 9.74 8.33
CA VAL A 130 -10.81 9.27 7.31
C VAL A 130 -11.54 8.74 6.07
N PHE A 131 -12.44 7.77 6.24
CA PHE A 131 -13.18 7.23 5.10
C PHE A 131 -14.28 8.17 4.59
N GLY A 132 -14.88 8.95 5.47
CA GLY A 132 -15.88 9.96 5.12
C GLY A 132 -15.33 11.00 4.15
N ALA A 133 -14.04 11.35 4.25
CA ALA A 133 -13.40 12.24 3.29
C ALA A 133 -13.33 11.63 1.89
N PHE A 134 -12.88 10.37 1.79
CA PHE A 134 -12.84 9.65 0.50
C PHE A 134 -14.23 9.45 -0.09
N ILE A 135 -15.17 8.96 0.71
CA ILE A 135 -16.56 8.71 0.29
C ILE A 135 -17.22 10.03 -0.09
N GLY A 136 -17.00 11.10 0.67
CA GLY A 136 -17.57 12.42 0.39
C GLY A 136 -17.11 12.97 -0.96
N LEU A 137 -15.80 12.95 -1.24
CA LEU A 137 -15.27 13.37 -2.54
C LEU A 137 -15.81 12.53 -3.70
N LEU A 138 -15.89 11.22 -3.51
CA LEU A 138 -16.43 10.30 -4.51
C LEU A 138 -17.93 10.55 -4.75
N LEU A 139 -18.71 10.78 -3.68
CA LEU A 139 -20.13 11.09 -3.77
C LEU A 139 -20.38 12.42 -4.49
N ILE A 140 -19.59 13.46 -4.19
CA ILE A 140 -19.64 14.74 -4.92
C ILE A 140 -19.36 14.49 -6.42
N GLN A 141 -18.33 13.70 -6.73
CA GLN A 141 -17.99 13.35 -8.12
C GLN A 141 -19.15 12.63 -8.83
N ILE A 142 -19.75 11.62 -8.20
CA ILE A 142 -20.90 10.89 -8.74
C ILE A 142 -22.08 11.84 -8.94
N PHE A 143 -22.39 12.67 -7.94
CA PHE A 143 -23.52 13.59 -7.99
C PHE A 143 -23.42 14.56 -9.16
N LEU A 144 -22.23 15.13 -9.39
CA LEU A 144 -21.99 15.99 -10.56
C LEU A 144 -22.06 15.20 -11.88
N ALA A 145 -21.60 13.96 -11.90
CA ALA A 145 -21.61 13.10 -13.08
C ALA A 145 -23.03 12.71 -13.53
N ILE A 146 -24.03 12.69 -12.62
CA ILE A 146 -25.43 12.37 -12.96
C ILE A 146 -25.96 13.30 -14.08
N ILE A 147 -25.55 14.57 -14.11
CA ILE A 147 -26.03 15.55 -15.10
C ILE A 147 -25.61 15.14 -16.52
N PRO A 148 -24.31 15.03 -16.86
CA PRO A 148 -23.89 14.60 -18.20
C PRO A 148 -24.30 13.16 -18.52
N LEU A 149 -24.34 12.25 -17.54
CA LEU A 149 -24.84 10.88 -17.73
C LEU A 149 -26.33 10.85 -18.13
N SER A 150 -27.16 11.68 -17.50
CA SER A 150 -28.59 11.79 -17.85
C SER A 150 -28.79 12.33 -19.26
N ILE A 151 -28.01 13.35 -19.65
CA ILE A 151 -28.03 13.89 -21.02
C ILE A 151 -27.64 12.81 -22.04
N ALA A 152 -26.54 12.10 -21.79
CA ALA A 152 -26.07 11.01 -22.66
C ALA A 152 -27.10 9.86 -22.74
N GLY A 153 -27.74 9.51 -21.63
CA GLY A 153 -28.80 8.51 -21.58
C GLY A 153 -30.02 8.87 -22.43
N LEU A 154 -30.52 10.11 -22.29
CA LEU A 154 -31.66 10.61 -23.06
C LEU A 154 -31.33 10.75 -24.56
N ALA A 155 -30.08 11.07 -24.90
CA ALA A 155 -29.63 11.16 -26.28
C ALA A 155 -29.67 9.83 -27.04
N LYS A 156 -29.72 8.70 -26.34
CA LYS A 156 -29.81 7.36 -26.94
C LYS A 156 -31.19 7.04 -27.52
N LEU A 157 -32.22 7.86 -27.26
CA LEU A 157 -33.58 7.60 -27.73
C LEU A 157 -33.72 7.82 -29.26
N PRO A 158 -34.31 6.87 -30.02
CA PRO A 158 -34.30 6.89 -31.49
C PRO A 158 -34.95 8.13 -32.14
N ALA A 159 -36.03 8.66 -31.57
CA ALA A 159 -36.80 9.75 -32.16
C ALA A 159 -36.47 11.14 -31.58
N VAL A 160 -36.15 11.20 -30.28
CA VAL A 160 -35.99 12.46 -29.53
C VAL A 160 -34.51 12.79 -29.28
N GLY A 161 -33.62 11.80 -29.40
CA GLY A 161 -32.22 11.92 -29.03
C GLY A 161 -31.46 12.99 -29.81
N LYS A 162 -31.60 13.03 -31.15
CA LYS A 162 -30.86 13.99 -32.00
C LYS A 162 -31.30 15.45 -31.77
N PRO A 163 -32.61 15.78 -31.77
CA PRO A 163 -33.06 17.14 -31.43
C PRO A 163 -32.68 17.55 -29.99
N PHE A 164 -32.77 16.62 -29.03
CA PHE A 164 -32.38 16.87 -27.65
C PHE A 164 -30.87 17.12 -27.51
N LEU A 165 -30.03 16.38 -28.24
CA LEU A 165 -28.58 16.59 -28.27
C LEU A 165 -28.21 17.95 -28.89
N MET A 166 -28.93 18.36 -29.94
CA MET A 166 -28.76 19.70 -30.54
C MET A 166 -29.14 20.82 -29.55
N LEU A 167 -30.21 20.65 -28.77
CA LEU A 167 -30.59 21.63 -27.76
C LEU A 167 -29.59 21.67 -26.60
N THR A 168 -29.14 20.50 -26.12
CA THR A 168 -28.17 20.39 -25.03
C THR A 168 -26.76 20.81 -25.44
N SER A 169 -26.40 20.73 -26.73
CA SER A 169 -25.12 21.25 -27.22
C SER A 169 -25.03 22.78 -27.14
N LEU A 170 -26.16 23.50 -27.13
CA LEU A 170 -26.20 24.94 -26.84
C LEU A 170 -25.70 25.24 -25.42
N LEU A 171 -25.87 24.30 -24.48
CA LEU A 171 -25.38 24.38 -23.10
C LEU A 171 -23.95 23.85 -22.94
N MET A 172 -23.28 23.42 -24.02
CA MET A 172 -21.91 22.89 -23.95
C MET A 172 -20.91 23.87 -23.30
N PRO A 173 -20.95 25.19 -23.53
CA PRO A 173 -20.08 26.12 -22.81
C PRO A 173 -20.26 26.07 -21.28
N ILE A 174 -21.48 25.87 -20.79
CA ILE A 174 -21.76 25.68 -19.36
C ILE A 174 -21.28 24.30 -18.90
N GLY A 175 -21.53 23.26 -19.72
CA GLY A 175 -21.04 21.90 -19.49
C GLY A 175 -19.51 21.82 -19.38
N PHE A 176 -18.78 22.68 -20.10
CA PHE A 176 -17.33 22.78 -19.98
C PHE A 176 -16.90 23.19 -18.56
N PHE A 177 -17.54 24.20 -17.94
CA PHE A 177 -17.22 24.60 -16.57
C PHE A 177 -17.58 23.51 -15.55
N LEU A 178 -18.68 22.77 -15.77
CA LEU A 178 -19.01 21.59 -14.97
C LEU A 178 -17.92 20.51 -15.10
N GLY A 179 -17.43 20.26 -16.31
CA GLY A 179 -16.33 19.34 -16.58
C GLY A 179 -15.02 19.77 -15.90
N LEU A 180 -14.68 21.06 -15.93
CA LEU A 180 -13.53 21.60 -15.19
C LEU A 180 -13.64 21.37 -13.68
N LEU A 181 -14.83 21.60 -13.11
CA LEU A 181 -15.09 21.32 -11.69
C LEU A 181 -14.90 19.83 -11.37
N MET A 182 -15.47 18.93 -12.18
CA MET A 182 -15.28 17.48 -12.03
C MET A 182 -13.82 17.06 -12.16
N ALA A 183 -13.06 17.68 -13.06
CA ALA A 183 -11.63 17.41 -13.21
C ALA A 183 -10.84 17.86 -11.98
N LEU A 184 -11.17 19.02 -11.42
CA LEU A 184 -10.57 19.51 -10.17
C LEU A 184 -10.85 18.57 -9.00
N ILE A 185 -12.10 18.11 -8.84
CA ILE A 185 -12.47 17.17 -7.76
C ILE A 185 -11.73 15.84 -7.93
N ALA A 186 -11.55 15.35 -9.16
CA ALA A 186 -10.75 14.15 -9.42
C ALA A 186 -9.27 14.32 -9.03
N ILE A 187 -8.70 15.51 -9.25
CA ILE A 187 -7.34 15.84 -8.79
C ILE A 187 -7.29 15.87 -7.26
N VAL A 188 -8.26 16.51 -6.60
CA VAL A 188 -8.35 16.57 -5.13
C VAL A 188 -8.53 15.18 -4.54
N PHE A 189 -9.32 14.31 -5.16
CA PHE A 189 -9.45 12.91 -4.77
C PHE A 189 -8.12 12.16 -4.91
N SER A 190 -7.37 12.38 -5.99
CA SER A 190 -6.05 11.77 -6.19
C SER A 190 -5.04 12.21 -5.13
N VAL A 191 -5.02 13.49 -4.78
CA VAL A 191 -4.20 14.02 -3.68
C VAL A 191 -4.65 13.47 -2.32
N SER A 192 -5.96 13.27 -2.14
CA SER A 192 -6.53 12.70 -0.92
C SER A 192 -6.01 11.28 -0.64
N LEU A 193 -5.71 10.49 -1.68
CA LEU A 193 -5.09 9.14 -1.53
C LEU A 193 -3.70 9.20 -0.88
N LEU A 194 -3.06 10.36 -0.84
CA LEU A 194 -1.78 10.57 -0.18
C LEU A 194 -1.94 11.27 1.17
N PHE A 195 -2.79 12.29 1.24
CA PHE A 195 -2.79 13.24 2.36
C PHE A 195 -3.90 13.04 3.38
N VAL A 196 -4.99 12.32 3.10
CA VAL A 196 -6.10 12.18 4.07
C VAL A 196 -5.63 11.66 5.44
N PRO A 197 -4.77 10.63 5.55
CA PRO A 197 -4.25 10.20 6.85
C PRO A 197 -3.46 11.27 7.59
N ALA A 198 -2.68 12.08 6.85
CA ALA A 198 -1.88 13.18 7.41
C ALA A 198 -2.76 14.33 7.90
N VAL A 199 -3.76 14.72 7.10
CA VAL A 199 -4.72 15.77 7.46
C VAL A 199 -5.51 15.34 8.68
N ALA A 200 -6.14 14.16 8.63
CA ALA A 200 -6.95 13.64 9.73
C ALA A 200 -6.16 13.57 11.05
N ALA A 201 -4.92 13.06 11.02
CA ALA A 201 -4.08 12.97 12.21
C ALA A 201 -3.67 14.33 12.79
N THR A 202 -3.49 15.34 11.92
CA THR A 202 -3.02 16.68 12.32
C THR A 202 -4.15 17.55 12.82
N THR A 203 -5.30 17.55 12.14
CA THR A 203 -6.45 18.40 12.48
C THR A 203 -7.38 17.75 13.51
N GLY A 204 -7.47 16.43 13.55
CA GLY A 204 -8.48 15.73 14.37
C GLY A 204 -9.92 16.11 14.00
N ALA A 205 -10.13 16.62 12.79
CA ALA A 205 -11.41 17.18 12.38
C ALA A 205 -12.34 16.13 11.74
N ASP A 206 -13.55 16.55 11.41
CA ASP A 206 -14.53 15.74 10.71
C ASP A 206 -14.19 15.59 9.21
N ALA A 207 -14.98 14.77 8.50
CA ALA A 207 -14.75 14.52 7.08
C ALA A 207 -14.84 15.79 6.23
N PHE A 208 -15.73 16.72 6.58
CA PHE A 208 -15.93 17.96 5.82
C PHE A 208 -14.70 18.86 5.91
N GLU A 209 -14.16 19.06 7.11
CA GLU A 209 -12.93 19.84 7.30
C GLU A 209 -11.73 19.16 6.63
N ILE A 210 -11.63 17.82 6.69
CA ILE A 210 -10.57 17.11 5.95
C ILE A 210 -10.67 17.39 4.46
N ILE A 211 -11.87 17.31 3.87
CA ILE A 211 -12.10 17.63 2.45
C ILE A 211 -11.70 19.08 2.16
N TYR A 212 -12.13 20.04 2.97
CA TYR A 212 -11.76 21.45 2.82
C TYR A 212 -10.24 21.64 2.80
N GLN A 213 -9.53 20.99 3.72
CA GLN A 213 -8.07 21.04 3.77
C GLN A 213 -7.41 20.43 2.52
N GLN A 214 -7.98 19.36 1.94
CA GLN A 214 -7.50 18.81 0.65
C GLN A 214 -7.65 19.83 -0.48
N PHE A 215 -8.78 20.54 -0.56
CA PHE A 215 -8.95 21.63 -1.52
C PHE A 215 -7.94 22.75 -1.26
N ALA A 216 -7.73 23.14 0.00
CA ALA A 216 -6.83 24.23 0.36
C ALA A 216 -5.38 23.94 -0.07
N ILE A 217 -4.87 22.71 0.14
CA ILE A 217 -3.50 22.37 -0.27
C ILE A 217 -3.35 22.28 -1.79
N VAL A 218 -4.37 21.76 -2.50
CA VAL A 218 -4.35 21.65 -3.96
C VAL A 218 -4.43 23.03 -4.62
N TRP A 219 -5.27 23.93 -4.10
CA TRP A 219 -5.50 25.23 -4.70
C TRP A 219 -4.38 26.24 -4.42
N ASN A 220 -3.96 26.36 -3.16
CA ASN A 220 -3.08 27.46 -2.76
C ASN A 220 -1.60 27.21 -3.06
N LYS A 221 -1.15 25.94 -3.03
CA LYS A 221 0.28 25.57 -3.15
C LYS A 221 0.52 24.29 -3.98
N PRO A 222 -0.09 24.12 -5.18
CA PRO A 222 0.01 22.88 -5.96
C PRO A 222 1.45 22.51 -6.32
N TRP A 223 2.23 23.48 -6.81
CA TRP A 223 3.62 23.23 -7.21
C TRP A 223 4.53 22.89 -6.04
N LEU A 224 4.26 23.46 -4.86
CA LEU A 224 5.01 23.12 -3.65
C LEU A 224 4.75 21.66 -3.25
N LEU A 225 3.49 21.24 -3.32
CA LEU A 225 3.08 19.86 -3.05
C LEU A 225 3.78 18.88 -4.00
N VAL A 226 3.74 19.17 -5.31
CA VAL A 226 4.38 18.33 -6.34
C VAL A 226 5.89 18.23 -6.12
N CYS A 227 6.58 19.36 -5.90
CA CYS A 227 8.02 19.36 -5.65
C CYS A 227 8.38 18.57 -4.38
N TYR A 228 7.60 18.70 -3.31
CA TYR A 228 7.86 18.01 -2.05
C TYR A 228 7.57 16.51 -2.12
N GLU A 229 6.52 16.10 -2.83
CA GLU A 229 6.27 14.68 -3.12
C GLU A 229 7.35 14.09 -4.02
N ALA A 230 7.85 14.83 -5.01
CA ALA A 230 8.97 14.39 -5.84
C ALA A 230 10.24 14.19 -5.01
N MET A 231 10.54 15.10 -4.08
CA MET A 231 11.65 14.93 -3.14
C MET A 231 11.44 13.71 -2.23
N LEU A 232 10.23 13.50 -1.72
CA LEU A 232 9.90 12.35 -0.89
C LEU A 232 10.02 11.04 -1.68
N LEU A 233 9.66 11.02 -2.96
CA LEU A 233 9.87 9.90 -3.86
C LEU A 233 11.35 9.57 -4.00
N LEU A 234 12.21 10.56 -4.22
CA LEU A 234 13.67 10.36 -4.28
C LEU A 234 14.22 9.77 -2.97
N ILE A 235 13.74 10.24 -1.81
CA ILE A 235 14.12 9.67 -0.50
C ILE A 235 13.68 8.20 -0.42
N LYS A 236 12.43 7.86 -0.81
CA LYS A 236 11.97 6.46 -0.83
C LYS A 236 12.84 5.60 -1.75
N PHE A 237 13.18 6.10 -2.94
CA PHE A 237 14.00 5.39 -3.92
C PHE A 237 15.41 5.07 -3.43
N ILE A 238 16.01 5.93 -2.59
CA ILE A 238 17.35 5.71 -2.03
C ILE A 238 17.29 4.84 -0.77
N PHE A 239 16.41 5.17 0.19
CA PHE A 239 16.45 4.57 1.53
C PHE A 239 15.76 3.21 1.63
N VAL A 240 14.73 2.93 0.81
CA VAL A 240 14.07 1.62 0.83
C VAL A 240 14.99 0.49 0.35
N PRO A 241 15.78 0.64 -0.74
CA PRO A 241 16.80 -0.35 -1.10
C PRO A 241 17.89 -0.54 -0.04
N ILE A 242 18.32 0.53 0.63
CA ILE A 242 19.28 0.42 1.76
C ILE A 242 18.69 -0.45 2.87
N TRP A 243 17.43 -0.23 3.23
CA TRP A 243 16.74 -1.09 4.21
C TRP A 243 16.57 -2.53 3.73
N ALA A 244 16.23 -2.74 2.45
CA ALA A 244 16.17 -4.07 1.86
C ALA A 244 17.51 -4.81 1.94
N PHE A 245 18.63 -4.10 1.75
CA PHE A 245 19.97 -4.65 1.96
C PHE A 245 20.22 -5.04 3.42
N PHE A 246 19.79 -4.23 4.39
CA PHE A 246 19.87 -4.60 5.81
C PHE A 246 19.00 -5.82 6.16
N CYS A 247 17.79 -5.93 5.60
CA CYS A 247 16.96 -7.12 5.77
C CYS A 247 17.63 -8.36 5.16
N LEU A 248 18.19 -8.24 3.95
CA LEU A 248 18.90 -9.31 3.28
C LEU A 248 20.12 -9.76 4.08
N THR A 249 20.96 -8.84 4.52
CA THR A 249 22.16 -9.15 5.32
C THR A 249 21.79 -9.74 6.69
N GLY A 250 20.75 -9.24 7.35
CA GLY A 250 20.23 -9.83 8.59
C GLY A 250 19.79 -11.29 8.40
N PHE A 251 19.00 -11.55 7.37
CA PHE A 251 18.59 -12.91 6.99
C PHE A 251 19.81 -13.80 6.67
N SER A 252 20.79 -13.23 5.96
CA SER A 252 22.04 -13.91 5.59
C SER A 252 22.82 -14.39 6.81
N ILE A 253 23.01 -13.51 7.81
CA ILE A 253 23.77 -13.82 9.01
C ILE A 253 23.11 -14.97 9.79
N VAL A 254 21.78 -14.99 9.87
CA VAL A 254 21.04 -16.04 10.58
C VAL A 254 21.18 -17.41 9.90
N ILE A 255 21.16 -17.45 8.57
CA ILE A 255 21.17 -18.70 7.79
C ILE A 255 22.58 -19.21 7.49
N LEU A 256 23.58 -18.34 7.49
CA LEU A 256 24.95 -18.67 7.11
C LEU A 256 25.55 -19.85 7.90
N PRO A 257 25.39 -19.97 9.24
CA PRO A 257 25.86 -21.14 9.97
C PRO A 257 25.25 -22.45 9.46
N THR A 258 23.93 -22.50 9.29
CA THR A 258 23.21 -23.68 8.78
C THR A 258 23.68 -24.03 7.37
N ARG A 259 23.90 -23.03 6.51
CA ARG A 259 24.44 -23.23 5.16
C ARG A 259 25.84 -23.83 5.17
N LEU A 260 26.72 -23.39 6.07
CA LEU A 260 28.11 -23.86 6.16
C LEU A 260 28.22 -25.29 6.70
N PHE A 261 27.40 -25.64 7.70
CA PHE A 261 27.47 -26.96 8.34
C PHE A 261 26.52 -28.00 7.69
N HIS A 262 25.41 -27.57 7.09
CA HIS A 262 24.36 -28.44 6.56
C HIS A 262 23.87 -27.96 5.18
N THR A 263 24.77 -27.91 4.20
CA THR A 263 24.50 -27.34 2.86
C THR A 263 23.33 -28.03 2.13
N GLU A 264 23.30 -29.37 2.09
CA GLU A 264 22.25 -30.12 1.38
C GLU A 264 20.86 -29.91 2.02
N ALA A 265 20.79 -29.94 3.36
CA ALA A 265 19.54 -29.69 4.08
C ALA A 265 19.02 -28.27 3.82
N MET A 266 19.91 -27.27 3.80
CA MET A 266 19.54 -25.89 3.51
C MET A 266 19.00 -25.72 2.08
N GLN A 267 19.61 -26.39 1.09
CA GLN A 267 19.11 -26.39 -0.29
C GLN A 267 17.72 -27.01 -0.39
N GLN A 268 17.47 -28.11 0.33
CA GLN A 268 16.14 -28.73 0.41
C GLN A 268 15.10 -27.81 1.06
N PHE A 269 15.43 -27.16 2.18
CA PHE A 269 14.50 -26.22 2.82
C PHE A 269 14.17 -25.05 1.89
N MET A 270 15.18 -24.53 1.19
CA MET A 270 15.03 -23.44 0.24
C MET A 270 14.23 -23.85 -1.00
N SER A 271 14.37 -25.08 -1.50
CA SER A 271 13.59 -25.57 -2.63
C SER A 271 12.11 -25.75 -2.29
N TYR A 272 11.77 -26.31 -1.13
CA TYR A 272 10.40 -26.34 -0.63
C TYR A 272 9.82 -24.93 -0.43
N ALA A 273 10.62 -24.01 0.12
CA ALA A 273 10.21 -22.62 0.26
C ALA A 273 9.97 -21.95 -1.11
N ASN A 274 10.81 -22.23 -2.11
CA ASN A 274 10.64 -21.72 -3.47
C ASN A 274 9.35 -22.22 -4.12
N LEU A 275 8.98 -23.49 -3.92
CA LEU A 275 7.71 -24.05 -4.39
C LEU A 275 6.51 -23.31 -3.79
N TRP A 276 6.52 -23.08 -2.47
CA TRP A 276 5.44 -22.33 -1.80
C TRP A 276 5.41 -20.84 -2.12
N LEU A 277 6.52 -20.30 -2.62
CA LEU A 277 6.63 -18.92 -3.11
C LEU A 277 6.56 -18.83 -4.64
N GLY A 278 5.99 -19.83 -5.33
CA GLY A 278 5.72 -19.77 -6.76
C GLY A 278 6.96 -19.52 -7.63
N GLY A 279 8.13 -20.02 -7.21
CA GLY A 279 9.40 -19.82 -7.93
C GLY A 279 10.07 -18.47 -7.67
N ALA A 280 9.58 -17.64 -6.73
CA ALA A 280 10.12 -16.31 -6.49
C ALA A 280 11.58 -16.34 -6.02
N VAL A 281 11.97 -17.34 -5.23
CA VAL A 281 13.33 -17.42 -4.70
C VAL A 281 14.34 -17.58 -5.82
N GLU A 282 14.08 -18.48 -6.77
CA GLU A 282 14.94 -18.67 -7.95
C GLU A 282 15.02 -17.41 -8.81
N ARG A 283 13.88 -16.75 -9.06
CA ARG A 283 13.86 -15.48 -9.82
C ARG A 283 14.71 -14.42 -9.16
N ILE A 284 14.61 -14.28 -7.83
CA ILE A 284 15.42 -13.32 -7.06
C ILE A 284 16.90 -13.72 -7.05
N ALA A 285 17.21 -15.02 -6.98
CA ALA A 285 18.57 -15.55 -7.02
C ALA A 285 19.27 -15.30 -8.37
N THR A 286 18.56 -15.03 -9.46
CA THR A 286 19.19 -14.63 -10.74
C THR A 286 19.92 -13.29 -10.67
N LEU A 287 19.56 -12.42 -9.71
CA LEU A 287 20.20 -11.12 -9.54
C LEU A 287 21.61 -11.31 -8.97
N HIS A 288 22.62 -10.92 -9.74
CA HIS A 288 24.05 -11.16 -9.42
C HIS A 288 24.44 -10.73 -7.99
N TYR A 289 23.95 -9.57 -7.55
CA TYR A 289 24.21 -9.05 -6.21
C TYR A 289 23.66 -9.96 -5.09
N ILE A 290 22.48 -10.55 -5.32
CA ILE A 290 21.82 -11.43 -4.34
C ILE A 290 22.46 -12.82 -4.34
N ASN A 291 22.86 -13.31 -5.52
CA ASN A 291 23.51 -14.61 -5.66
C ASN A 291 24.93 -14.63 -5.08
N SER A 292 25.60 -13.47 -4.99
CA SER A 292 26.98 -13.37 -4.44
C SER A 292 27.11 -13.94 -3.03
N LEU A 293 26.03 -13.93 -2.24
CA LEU A 293 25.98 -14.49 -0.90
C LEU A 293 25.72 -16.01 -0.89
N GLY A 294 25.20 -16.56 -2.00
CA GLY A 294 24.93 -17.98 -2.19
C GLY A 294 23.84 -18.55 -1.27
N ILE A 295 22.99 -17.70 -0.70
CA ILE A 295 21.98 -18.06 0.32
C ILE A 295 20.71 -18.63 -0.29
N PHE A 296 20.30 -18.11 -1.45
CA PHE A 296 19.07 -18.53 -2.15
C PHE A 296 19.30 -19.70 -3.10
N ASN A 297 20.26 -20.58 -2.79
CA ASN A 297 20.53 -21.75 -3.61
C ASN A 297 19.46 -22.81 -3.36
N THR A 298 18.64 -23.09 -4.38
CA THR A 298 17.59 -24.12 -4.35
C THR A 298 18.11 -25.52 -4.74
N GLY A 299 19.39 -25.67 -5.05
CA GLY A 299 19.97 -26.90 -5.59
C GLY A 299 19.59 -27.14 -7.06
N THR A 300 20.02 -28.27 -7.63
CA THR A 300 19.54 -28.72 -8.94
C THR A 300 18.22 -29.47 -8.75
N SER A 301 17.23 -29.22 -9.63
CA SER A 301 15.86 -29.77 -9.58
C SER A 301 15.78 -31.30 -9.41
N ASP A 302 16.82 -32.04 -9.80
CA ASP A 302 16.89 -33.50 -9.70
C ASP A 302 17.19 -34.03 -8.28
N GLN A 303 17.49 -33.15 -7.32
CA GLN A 303 17.76 -33.51 -5.92
C GLN A 303 16.58 -33.27 -4.97
N MET A 304 15.33 -33.32 -5.46
CA MET A 304 14.19 -33.63 -4.59
C MET A 304 14.32 -35.08 -4.13
N LEU A 305 15.27 -35.29 -3.21
CA LEU A 305 15.61 -36.55 -2.59
C LEU A 305 14.32 -37.14 -2.05
N THR A 306 14.05 -38.41 -2.37
CA THR A 306 12.96 -39.17 -1.76
C THR A 306 13.15 -39.12 -0.25
N LEU A 307 12.39 -38.25 0.42
CA LEU A 307 12.46 -38.10 1.87
C LEU A 307 12.09 -39.44 2.50
N THR A 308 12.97 -40.00 3.32
CA THR A 308 12.74 -41.26 4.02
C THR A 308 12.82 -41.04 5.53
N GLY A 309 11.99 -41.77 6.27
CA GLY A 309 11.94 -41.67 7.74
C GLY A 309 11.46 -40.32 8.26
N ILE A 310 12.05 -39.85 9.36
CA ILE A 310 11.65 -38.61 10.08
C ILE A 310 11.77 -37.35 9.20
N ALA A 311 12.65 -37.39 8.20
CA ALA A 311 12.89 -36.29 7.26
C ALA A 311 11.66 -35.90 6.43
N THR A 312 10.70 -36.81 6.25
CA THR A 312 9.40 -36.55 5.60
C THR A 312 8.57 -35.49 6.31
N ILE A 313 8.75 -35.34 7.62
CA ILE A 313 7.99 -34.39 8.45
C ILE A 313 8.85 -33.17 8.82
N THR A 314 10.12 -33.37 9.17
CA THR A 314 10.97 -32.27 9.65
C THR A 314 11.35 -31.28 8.56
N THR A 315 11.52 -31.75 7.31
CA THR A 315 11.93 -30.90 6.18
C THR A 315 10.81 -29.93 5.78
N PRO A 316 9.56 -30.37 5.56
CA PRO A 316 8.45 -29.44 5.31
C PRO A 316 8.23 -28.45 6.46
N VAL A 317 8.27 -28.91 7.72
CA VAL A 317 8.07 -28.01 8.87
C VAL A 317 9.13 -26.91 8.91
N THR A 318 10.40 -27.24 8.70
CA THR A 318 11.48 -26.25 8.66
C THR A 318 11.32 -25.28 7.49
N ALA A 319 10.94 -25.81 6.32
CA ALA A 319 10.64 -24.98 5.15
C ALA A 319 9.48 -24.01 5.43
N ILE A 320 8.47 -24.38 6.23
CA ILE A 320 7.31 -23.50 6.50
C ILE A 320 7.79 -22.26 7.24
N PHE A 321 8.59 -22.45 8.28
CA PHE A 321 9.17 -21.33 9.04
C PHE A 321 10.10 -20.48 8.15
N LEU A 322 10.86 -21.10 7.24
CA LEU A 322 11.68 -20.36 6.28
C LEU A 322 10.83 -19.52 5.33
N THR A 323 9.78 -20.08 4.73
CA THR A 323 8.82 -19.37 3.87
C THR A 323 8.17 -18.20 4.59
N ILE A 324 7.70 -18.40 5.82
CA ILE A 324 7.13 -17.34 6.64
C ILE A 324 8.18 -16.23 6.87
N THR A 325 9.42 -16.60 7.19
CA THR A 325 10.51 -15.63 7.41
C THR A 325 10.81 -14.82 6.14
N LEU A 326 10.80 -15.45 4.96
CA LEU A 326 10.98 -14.78 3.67
C LEU A 326 9.84 -13.81 3.38
N LEU A 327 8.59 -14.23 3.57
CA LEU A 327 7.41 -13.37 3.42
C LEU A 327 7.46 -12.18 4.39
N MET A 328 7.81 -12.44 5.66
CA MET A 328 7.96 -11.39 6.67
C MET A 328 9.07 -10.40 6.30
N SER A 329 10.18 -10.88 5.71
CA SER A 329 11.28 -10.03 5.28
C SER A 329 10.84 -9.07 4.17
N VAL A 330 10.10 -9.56 3.17
CA VAL A 330 9.51 -8.72 2.11
C VAL A 330 8.48 -7.75 2.69
N GLY A 331 7.59 -8.25 3.57
CA GLY A 331 6.59 -7.43 4.25
C GLY A 331 7.23 -6.30 5.07
N LEU A 332 8.37 -6.53 5.70
CA LEU A 332 9.11 -5.53 6.47
C LEU A 332 9.71 -4.43 5.58
N ILE A 333 10.13 -4.77 4.36
CA ILE A 333 10.62 -3.80 3.36
C ILE A 333 9.47 -2.89 2.91
N ILE A 334 8.32 -3.47 2.57
CA ILE A 334 7.12 -2.72 2.16
C ILE A 334 6.59 -1.87 3.33
N ALA A 335 6.60 -2.40 4.55
CA ALA A 335 6.19 -1.66 5.75
C ALA A 335 7.05 -0.41 5.98
N TYR A 336 8.35 -0.50 5.71
CA TYR A 336 9.24 0.65 5.78
C TYR A 336 8.93 1.71 4.72
N LEU A 337 8.67 1.29 3.47
CA LEU A 337 8.21 2.19 2.41
C LEU A 337 6.95 2.96 2.84
N PHE A 338 5.97 2.27 3.41
CA PHE A 338 4.73 2.88 3.90
C PHE A 338 4.96 3.79 5.12
N SER A 339 5.89 3.44 6.00
CA SER A 339 6.30 4.29 7.14
C SER A 339 6.94 5.60 6.68
N ILE A 340 7.83 5.55 5.68
CA ILE A 340 8.39 6.76 5.05
C ILE A 340 7.28 7.58 4.41
N ALA A 341 6.36 6.94 3.68
CA ALA A 341 5.27 7.64 3.00
C ALA A 341 4.35 8.37 3.99
N SER A 342 3.85 7.71 5.03
CA SER A 342 2.94 8.34 5.99
C SER A 342 3.62 9.46 6.80
N ALA A 343 4.85 9.24 7.26
CA ALA A 343 5.62 10.26 7.96
C ALA A 343 5.95 11.45 7.04
N GLY A 344 6.32 11.18 5.78
CA GLY A 344 6.62 12.18 4.77
C GLY A 344 5.44 13.06 4.44
N ASN A 345 4.31 12.46 4.10
CA ASN A 345 3.08 13.20 3.78
C ASN A 345 2.61 14.05 4.98
N THR A 346 2.84 13.57 6.21
CA THR A 346 2.57 14.34 7.44
C THR A 346 3.46 15.57 7.53
N ILE A 347 4.79 15.41 7.36
CA ILE A 347 5.72 16.55 7.38
C ILE A 347 5.37 17.55 6.26
N ILE A 348 5.15 17.07 5.04
CA ILE A 348 4.76 17.90 3.90
C ILE A 348 3.48 18.69 4.23
N TYR A 349 2.44 18.02 4.74
CA TYR A 349 1.20 18.68 5.13
C TYR A 349 1.44 19.76 6.18
N THR A 350 2.24 19.50 7.23
CA THR A 350 2.53 20.52 8.24
C THR A 350 3.23 21.76 7.68
N ILE A 351 4.14 21.58 6.71
CA ILE A 351 4.83 22.68 6.03
C ILE A 351 3.85 23.50 5.19
N VAL A 352 3.01 22.82 4.40
CA VAL A 352 2.03 23.46 3.53
C VAL A 352 0.99 24.21 4.37
N ARG A 353 0.43 23.56 5.40
CA ARG A 353 -0.54 24.17 6.31
C ARG A 353 0.02 25.42 6.98
N LYS A 354 1.27 25.40 7.46
CA LYS A 354 1.91 26.59 8.02
C LYS A 354 1.99 27.75 7.03
N LYS A 355 2.24 27.47 5.75
CA LYS A 355 2.34 28.48 4.69
C LYS A 355 0.98 29.00 4.22
N ILE A 356 -0.11 28.27 4.44
CA ILE A 356 -1.47 28.69 4.07
C ILE A 356 -2.12 29.44 5.24
N ASP A 357 -2.16 28.81 6.42
CA ASP A 357 -2.98 29.30 7.55
C ASP A 357 -2.16 30.10 8.58
N GLY A 358 -0.84 30.13 8.46
CA GLY A 358 0.05 30.73 9.47
C GLY A 358 0.06 29.98 10.81
N GLN A 359 -0.73 28.92 10.98
CA GLN A 359 -0.79 28.10 12.19
C GLN A 359 0.43 27.17 12.29
N ASN A 360 1.08 27.15 13.46
CA ASN A 360 2.08 26.13 13.81
C ASN A 360 1.36 24.90 14.38
N LEU A 361 1.67 23.72 13.83
CA LEU A 361 1.40 22.37 14.37
C LEU A 361 -0.01 22.10 14.91
#